data_AF-A0A2J6TKM3-F1
#
_entry.id   AF-A0A2J6TKM3-F1
#
_cell.length_a   1.000
_cell.length_b   1.000
_cell.length_c   1.000
_cell.angle_alpha   90.00
_cell.angle_beta   90.00
_cell.angle_gamma   90.00
#
_symmetry.space_group_name_H-M   'P 1'
#
loop_
_entity.id
_entity.type
_entity.pdbx_description
1 polymer ?
#
loop_
_entity_poly.entity_id
_entity_poly.type
_entity_poly.pdbx_seq_one_letter_code
_entity_poly.pdbx_strand_id
1 'polypeptide(L)'
;MVLLEPAEEDAIPMQLLQQLSRTPYVCSSLSSPLSSRPGNLVYRGILAQPIRTQDGATVQTIIIKHSTDSVPKIFEELLLNALANYLPPTTTATVKPPRLYLGMLFSANAHNLLPSPSTAAIGRHLGVWLRCFHAWASAPEQAALQAQMWQNDHMRKIKYLFTYDNVLKVLQNFPELLEEAIDREFAQFGHRSCDLGRIVGDLYERKTYGNLDTAISTMEGVIDGYGALSDEMAFRTAICVGVHLISWYNRRPRKGPRVAPLEVIVAGLTAGRDFMVKGWEKDRAFFQGSALASLFSAR
;
A
#
# COMPACT_ATOMS: atom_id res chain seq x y z
N MET A 1 2.71 -17.59 -16.48
CA MET A 1 2.85 -16.13 -16.64
C MET A 1 3.64 -15.92 -17.91
N VAL A 2 2.95 -15.67 -19.02
CA VAL A 2 3.58 -15.41 -20.32
C VAL A 2 4.01 -13.94 -20.30
N LEU A 3 5.28 -13.69 -20.58
CA LEU A 3 5.78 -12.33 -20.78
C LEU A 3 5.20 -11.83 -22.11
N LEU A 4 4.46 -10.72 -22.08
CA LEU A 4 4.05 -10.03 -23.32
C LEU A 4 5.33 -9.57 -24.02
N GLU A 5 5.38 -9.73 -25.34
CA GLU A 5 6.50 -9.25 -26.15
C GLU A 5 6.52 -7.70 -26.11
N PRO A 6 7.69 -7.03 -26.18
CA PRO A 6 7.79 -5.57 -26.07
C PRO A 6 6.88 -4.79 -27.02
N ALA A 7 6.56 -5.37 -28.18
CA ALA A 7 5.66 -4.78 -29.18
C ALA A 7 4.18 -4.75 -28.76
N GLU A 8 3.74 -5.63 -27.85
CA GLU A 8 2.35 -5.68 -27.38
C GLU A 8 2.06 -4.62 -26.31
N GLU A 9 3.04 -4.24 -25.49
CA GLU A 9 2.88 -3.19 -24.47
C GLU A 9 2.74 -1.78 -25.07
N ASP A 10 3.41 -1.51 -26.20
CA ASP A 10 3.32 -0.22 -26.92
C ASP A 10 1.96 0.01 -27.59
N ALA A 11 1.20 -1.06 -27.86
CA ALA A 11 -0.15 -0.97 -28.44
C ALA A 11 -1.26 -0.70 -27.42
N ILE A 12 -1.02 -0.96 -26.13
CA ILE A 12 -2.02 -0.84 -25.05
C ILE A 12 -2.57 0.60 -24.94
N PRO A 13 -1.76 1.67 -24.93
CA PRO A 13 -2.28 3.02 -24.83
C PRO A 13 -3.24 3.39 -25.96
N MET A 14 -2.95 2.97 -27.19
CA MET A 14 -3.82 3.21 -28.35
C MET A 14 -5.15 2.47 -28.22
N GLN A 15 -5.12 1.20 -27.81
CA GLN A 15 -6.33 0.41 -27.58
C GLN A 15 -7.20 1.02 -26.48
N LEU A 16 -6.58 1.47 -25.37
CA LEU A 16 -7.28 2.13 -24.27
C LEU A 16 -7.95 3.43 -24.74
N LEU A 17 -7.24 4.28 -25.48
CA LEU A 17 -7.83 5.51 -26.05
C LEU A 17 -9.02 5.20 -26.96
N GLN A 18 -8.90 4.16 -27.81
CA GLN A 18 -9.99 3.72 -28.68
C GLN A 18 -11.19 3.22 -27.89
N GLN A 19 -10.99 2.41 -26.84
CA GLN A 19 -12.07 1.94 -25.97
C GLN A 19 -12.76 3.11 -25.25
N LEU A 20 -11.98 4.03 -24.69
CA LEU A 20 -12.47 5.20 -23.96
C LEU A 20 -13.23 6.18 -24.85
N SER A 21 -12.90 6.26 -26.14
CA SER A 21 -13.58 7.14 -27.11
C SER A 21 -15.09 6.91 -27.20
N ARG A 22 -15.56 5.72 -26.83
CA ARG A 22 -16.99 5.34 -26.83
C ARG A 22 -17.66 5.51 -25.46
N THR A 23 -16.98 6.15 -24.52
CA THR A 23 -17.46 6.33 -23.15
C THR A 23 -17.46 7.82 -22.78
N PRO A 24 -18.17 8.22 -21.71
CA PRO A 24 -18.05 9.56 -21.15
C PRO A 24 -16.62 9.94 -20.71
N TYR A 25 -15.73 8.95 -20.61
CA TYR A 25 -14.35 9.07 -20.13
C TYR A 25 -13.33 9.18 -21.26
N VAL A 26 -13.77 9.58 -22.46
CA VAL A 26 -12.89 9.82 -23.60
C VAL A 26 -11.71 10.71 -23.20
N CYS A 27 -10.50 10.21 -23.49
CA CYS A 27 -9.26 10.90 -23.16
C CYS A 27 -8.61 11.47 -24.42
N SER A 28 -8.04 12.67 -24.31
CA SER A 28 -7.20 13.27 -25.35
C SER A 28 -5.80 12.67 -25.38
N SER A 29 -5.31 12.21 -24.23
CA SER A 29 -3.99 11.59 -24.09
C SER A 29 -3.90 10.73 -22.84
N LEU A 30 -2.93 9.81 -22.85
CA LEU A 30 -2.50 9.03 -21.68
C LEU A 30 -1.05 9.41 -21.36
N SER A 31 -0.74 9.53 -20.07
CA SER A 31 0.63 9.61 -19.57
C SER A 31 1.39 8.30 -19.81
N SER A 32 2.72 8.33 -19.64
CA SER A 32 3.49 7.11 -19.42
C SER A 32 2.92 6.31 -18.25
N PRO A 33 3.01 4.97 -18.23
CA PRO A 33 2.50 4.15 -17.13
C PRO A 33 3.02 4.65 -15.77
N LEU A 34 2.11 4.94 -14.85
CA LEU A 34 2.40 5.25 -13.45
C LEU A 34 2.86 4.02 -12.67
N SER A 35 2.46 2.83 -13.13
CA SER A 35 2.90 1.53 -12.64
C SER A 35 3.09 0.61 -13.83
N SER A 36 4.24 -0.06 -13.89
CA SER A 36 4.68 -0.90 -15.01
C SER A 36 4.80 -2.38 -14.63
N ARG A 37 3.91 -2.89 -13.76
CA ARG A 37 3.91 -4.33 -13.47
C ARG A 37 3.40 -5.07 -14.70
N PRO A 38 4.09 -6.12 -15.19
CA PRO A 38 3.61 -6.89 -16.33
C PRO A 38 2.18 -7.39 -16.11
N GLY A 39 1.29 -7.11 -17.07
CA GLY A 39 -0.13 -7.46 -16.99
C GLY A 39 -0.99 -6.64 -16.02
N ASN A 40 -0.43 -5.59 -15.39
CA ASN A 40 -1.15 -4.66 -14.51
C ASN A 40 -0.55 -3.25 -14.61
N LEU A 41 -1.05 -2.51 -15.60
CA LEU A 41 -0.59 -1.17 -15.94
C LEU A 41 -1.57 -0.12 -15.43
N VAL A 42 -1.03 0.99 -14.94
CA VAL A 42 -1.84 2.12 -14.47
C VAL A 42 -1.42 3.36 -15.25
N TYR A 43 -2.38 4.06 -15.83
CA TYR A 43 -2.18 5.29 -16.60
C TYR A 43 -2.96 6.44 -15.97
N ARG A 44 -2.46 7.66 -16.10
CA ARG A 44 -3.30 8.86 -15.99
C ARG A 44 -3.77 9.26 -17.39
N GLY A 45 -5.07 9.37 -17.60
CA GLY A 45 -5.68 9.92 -18.81
C GLY A 45 -6.12 11.36 -18.60
N ILE A 46 -5.89 12.21 -19.59
CA ILE A 46 -6.42 13.57 -19.65
C ILE A 46 -7.73 13.50 -20.42
N LEU A 47 -8.84 13.89 -19.79
CA LEU A 47 -10.15 13.86 -20.43
C LEU A 47 -10.21 14.85 -21.58
N ALA A 48 -10.81 14.45 -22.70
CA ALA A 48 -11.03 15.35 -23.84
C ALA A 48 -12.02 16.47 -23.49
N GLN A 49 -12.98 16.19 -22.59
CA GLN A 49 -13.90 17.15 -22.01
C GLN A 49 -13.96 16.94 -20.49
N PRO A 50 -13.82 17.99 -19.66
CA PRO A 50 -13.94 17.85 -18.22
C PRO A 50 -15.32 17.32 -17.80
N ILE A 51 -15.34 16.45 -16.79
CA ILE A 51 -16.57 15.86 -16.25
C ILE A 51 -16.92 16.55 -14.94
N ARG A 52 -18.21 16.90 -14.75
CA ARG A 52 -18.72 17.35 -13.45
C ARG A 52 -19.11 16.16 -12.59
N THR A 53 -18.58 16.08 -11.38
CA THR A 53 -18.92 15.06 -10.40
C THR A 53 -20.18 15.46 -9.62
N GLN A 54 -20.79 14.49 -8.94
CA GLN A 54 -22.00 14.68 -8.13
C GLN A 54 -21.83 15.72 -7.01
N ASP A 55 -20.61 15.93 -6.52
CA ASP A 55 -20.25 16.95 -5.53
C ASP A 55 -19.89 18.31 -6.17
N GLY A 56 -20.18 18.50 -7.46
CA GLY A 56 -19.97 19.75 -8.20
C GLY A 56 -18.52 20.03 -8.62
N ALA A 57 -17.56 19.16 -8.27
CA ALA A 57 -16.19 19.31 -8.69
C ALA A 57 -16.02 19.03 -10.19
N THR A 58 -15.04 19.68 -10.81
CA THR A 58 -14.69 19.44 -12.22
C THR A 58 -13.45 18.56 -12.28
N VAL A 59 -13.58 17.40 -12.93
CA VAL A 59 -12.51 16.45 -13.14
C VAL A 59 -11.92 16.66 -14.53
N GLN A 60 -10.60 16.82 -14.60
CA GLN A 60 -9.87 16.93 -15.86
C GLN A 60 -9.05 15.67 -16.18
N THR A 61 -8.76 14.83 -15.18
CA THR A 61 -7.94 13.63 -15.37
C THR A 61 -8.55 12.42 -14.67
N ILE A 62 -8.32 11.24 -15.23
CA ILE A 62 -8.73 9.95 -14.67
C ILE A 62 -7.51 9.03 -14.52
N ILE A 63 -7.63 8.03 -13.65
CA ILE A 63 -6.68 6.94 -13.54
C ILE A 63 -7.31 5.69 -14.16
N ILE A 64 -6.60 5.11 -15.11
CA ILE A 64 -7.02 3.94 -15.88
C ILE A 64 -6.14 2.77 -15.43
N LYS A 65 -6.76 1.70 -14.96
CA LYS A 65 -6.06 0.46 -14.59
C LYS A 65 -6.36 -0.60 -15.63
N HIS A 66 -5.35 -0.97 -16.40
CA HIS A 66 -5.40 -2.06 -17.36
C HIS A 66 -4.82 -3.32 -16.74
N SER A 67 -5.61 -4.39 -16.69
CA SER A 67 -5.18 -5.68 -16.16
C SER A 67 -5.50 -6.78 -17.15
N THR A 68 -4.55 -7.68 -17.38
CA THR A 68 -4.69 -8.82 -18.30
C THR A 68 -5.11 -10.10 -17.58
N ASP A 69 -5.31 -10.06 -16.26
CA ASP A 69 -5.78 -11.23 -15.53
C ASP A 69 -7.28 -11.45 -15.78
N SER A 70 -7.66 -12.72 -15.92
CA SER A 70 -9.05 -13.13 -16.16
C SER A 70 -9.88 -13.20 -14.88
N VAL A 71 -9.37 -12.66 -13.76
CA VAL A 71 -10.03 -12.79 -12.46
C VAL A 71 -11.12 -11.72 -12.35
N PRO A 72 -12.38 -12.11 -12.09
CA PRO A 72 -13.46 -11.14 -11.88
C PRO A 72 -13.09 -10.12 -10.79
N LYS A 73 -13.25 -8.83 -11.10
CA LYS A 73 -12.90 -7.71 -10.21
C LYS A 73 -14.01 -7.36 -9.21
N ILE A 74 -14.93 -8.29 -8.95
CA ILE A 74 -16.15 -8.09 -8.15
C ILE A 74 -15.84 -7.51 -6.77
N PHE A 75 -14.78 -7.99 -6.10
CA PHE A 75 -14.38 -7.47 -4.79
C PHE A 75 -13.70 -6.09 -4.84
N GLU A 76 -12.97 -5.80 -5.91
CA GLU A 76 -12.37 -4.47 -6.13
C GLU A 76 -13.49 -3.46 -6.40
N GLU A 77 -14.47 -3.83 -7.23
CA GLU A 77 -15.67 -3.04 -7.49
C GLU A 77 -16.51 -2.81 -6.23
N LEU A 78 -16.78 -3.86 -5.46
CA LEU A 78 -17.50 -3.77 -4.19
C LEU A 78 -16.82 -2.79 -3.22
N LEU A 79 -15.49 -2.87 -3.08
CA LEU A 79 -14.72 -1.98 -2.23
C LEU A 79 -14.78 -0.52 -2.70
N LEU A 80 -14.61 -0.28 -4.00
CA LEU A 80 -14.63 1.08 -4.55
C LEU A 80 -16.02 1.72 -4.45
N ASN A 81 -17.08 0.94 -4.62
CA ASN A 81 -18.45 1.41 -4.41
C ASN A 81 -18.70 1.77 -2.95
N ALA A 82 -18.23 0.96 -2.00
CA ALA A 82 -18.34 1.28 -0.58
C ALA A 82 -17.55 2.55 -0.21
N LEU A 83 -16.34 2.71 -0.76
CA LEU A 83 -15.50 3.87 -0.57
C LEU A 83 -16.11 5.17 -1.11
N ALA A 84 -17.01 5.12 -2.10
CA ALA A 84 -17.68 6.31 -2.62
C ALA A 84 -18.51 7.05 -1.53
N ASN A 85 -18.97 6.29 -0.53
CA ASN A 85 -19.75 6.76 0.62
C ASN A 85 -18.88 7.09 1.84
N TYR A 86 -17.57 6.84 1.78
CA TYR A 86 -16.65 7.17 2.86
C TYR A 86 -16.24 8.66 2.78
N LEU A 87 -16.54 9.41 3.84
CA LEU A 87 -16.16 10.83 3.98
C LEU A 87 -15.12 10.96 5.10
N PRO A 88 -13.82 11.09 4.76
CA PRO A 88 -12.80 11.38 5.77
C PRO A 88 -12.99 12.79 6.36
N PRO A 89 -12.51 13.07 7.58
CA PRO A 89 -12.62 14.40 8.19
C PRO A 89 -12.00 15.51 7.33
N THR A 90 -12.66 16.67 7.30
CA THR A 90 -12.32 17.86 6.50
C THR A 90 -10.94 18.48 6.78
N THR A 91 -10.24 18.04 7.82
CA THR A 91 -8.92 18.55 8.23
C THR A 91 -7.74 17.93 7.47
N THR A 92 -7.98 16.90 6.66
CA THR A 92 -6.95 16.30 5.80
C THR A 92 -7.04 16.88 4.40
N ALA A 93 -5.91 17.31 3.83
CA ALA A 93 -5.79 17.50 2.39
C ALA A 93 -6.42 16.27 1.71
N THR A 94 -7.55 16.47 1.02
CA THR A 94 -8.55 15.42 0.88
C THR A 94 -8.03 14.31 -0.03
N VAL A 95 -7.45 13.26 0.54
CA VAL A 95 -7.25 11.99 -0.16
C VAL A 95 -8.62 11.34 -0.29
N LYS A 96 -9.38 11.78 -1.29
CA LYS A 96 -10.64 11.13 -1.65
C LYS A 96 -10.28 9.73 -2.15
N PRO A 97 -10.93 8.68 -1.64
CA PRO A 97 -10.75 7.37 -2.22
C PRO A 97 -11.19 7.42 -3.69
N PRO A 98 -10.54 6.67 -4.57
CA PRO A 98 -10.94 6.66 -5.96
C PRO A 98 -12.36 6.10 -6.08
N ARG A 99 -13.22 6.83 -6.79
CA ARG A 99 -14.57 6.36 -7.14
C ARG A 99 -14.49 5.49 -8.38
N LEU A 100 -15.19 4.37 -8.38
CA LEU A 100 -15.32 3.54 -9.56
C LEU A 100 -16.40 4.11 -10.47
N TYR A 101 -16.02 4.39 -11.72
CA TYR A 101 -16.97 4.30 -12.82
C TYR A 101 -16.36 3.40 -13.87
N LEU A 102 -16.98 2.24 -14.12
CA LEU A 102 -16.60 1.34 -15.21
C LEU A 102 -15.10 0.93 -15.20
N GLY A 103 -14.55 0.53 -14.04
CA GLY A 103 -13.14 0.11 -13.93
C GLY A 103 -12.12 1.24 -13.76
N MET A 104 -12.54 2.51 -13.69
CA MET A 104 -11.66 3.68 -13.67
C MET A 104 -11.66 4.37 -12.29
N LEU A 105 -10.48 4.79 -11.84
CA LEU A 105 -10.24 5.45 -10.55
C LEU A 105 -10.12 6.97 -10.77
N PHE A 106 -10.88 7.79 -10.06
CA PHE A 106 -10.76 9.26 -10.15
C PHE A 106 -9.88 9.80 -9.02
N SER A 107 -8.88 10.63 -9.35
CA SER A 107 -8.13 11.42 -8.36
C SER A 107 -8.18 12.89 -8.76
N ALA A 108 -8.85 13.71 -7.94
CA ALA A 108 -8.79 15.16 -8.07
C ALA A 108 -7.40 15.63 -7.59
N ASN A 109 -6.55 16.02 -8.53
CA ASN A 109 -5.37 16.86 -8.35
C ASN A 109 -4.59 16.69 -7.03
N ALA A 110 -3.94 15.53 -6.85
CA ALA A 110 -3.02 15.32 -5.72
C ALA A 110 -1.83 16.30 -5.71
N HIS A 111 -1.48 16.89 -6.85
CA HIS A 111 -0.29 17.73 -7.00
C HIS A 111 -0.42 19.15 -6.42
N ASN A 112 -1.64 19.61 -6.08
CA ASN A 112 -1.87 21.01 -5.69
C ASN A 112 -2.44 21.18 -4.26
N LEU A 113 -2.59 20.10 -3.48
CA LEU A 113 -3.32 20.13 -2.20
C LEU A 113 -2.45 20.22 -0.94
N LEU A 114 -1.12 20.22 -1.08
CA LEU A 114 -0.20 20.29 0.04
C LEU A 114 0.60 21.60 -0.03
N PRO A 115 0.19 22.66 0.69
CA PRO A 115 1.03 23.85 0.84
C PRO A 115 2.29 23.46 1.60
N SER A 116 3.45 23.41 0.93
CA SER A 116 4.78 22.97 1.41
C SER A 116 4.82 22.43 2.85
N PRO A 117 4.14 21.31 3.18
CA PRO A 117 4.05 20.83 4.54
C PRO A 117 5.32 20.04 4.82
N SER A 118 5.80 20.08 6.07
CA SER A 118 6.88 19.17 6.46
C SER A 118 6.46 17.71 6.20
N THR A 119 7.43 16.85 5.93
CA THR A 119 7.21 15.41 5.67
C THR A 119 6.49 14.73 6.84
N ALA A 120 6.73 15.19 8.07
CA ALA A 120 5.95 14.79 9.25
C ALA A 120 4.46 15.15 9.15
N ALA A 121 4.10 16.32 8.64
CA ALA A 121 2.71 16.73 8.48
C ALA A 121 1.98 15.87 7.43
N ILE A 122 2.65 15.52 6.35
CA ILE A 122 2.14 14.56 5.36
C ILE A 122 1.89 13.21 6.04
N GLY A 123 2.86 12.72 6.81
CA GLY A 123 2.73 11.51 7.60
C GLY A 123 1.51 11.56 8.52
N ARG A 124 1.35 12.63 9.30
CA ARG A 124 0.21 12.82 10.22
C ARG A 124 -1.12 12.75 9.51
N HIS A 125 -1.28 13.42 8.38
CA HIS A 125 -2.52 13.35 7.61
C HIS A 125 -2.82 11.93 7.12
N LEU A 126 -1.81 11.19 6.67
CA LEU A 126 -1.97 9.80 6.25
C LEU A 126 -2.35 8.89 7.44
N GLY A 127 -1.72 9.07 8.59
CA GLY A 127 -2.04 8.36 9.82
C GLY A 127 -3.48 8.61 10.28
N VAL A 128 -3.91 9.87 10.29
CA VAL A 128 -5.29 10.27 10.63
C VAL A 128 -6.28 9.62 9.66
N TRP A 129 -6.01 9.69 8.36
CA TRP A 129 -6.85 9.05 7.34
C TRP A 129 -6.98 7.55 7.59
N LEU A 130 -5.88 6.85 7.84
CA LEU A 130 -5.88 5.41 8.09
C LEU A 130 -6.67 5.04 9.34
N ARG A 131 -6.50 5.80 10.45
CA ARG A 131 -7.31 5.59 11.66
C ARG A 131 -8.80 5.76 11.38
N CYS A 132 -9.18 6.83 10.69
CA CYS A 132 -10.58 7.09 10.36
C CYS A 132 -11.14 6.01 9.43
N PHE A 133 -10.35 5.54 8.47
CA PHE A 133 -10.74 4.45 7.59
C PHE A 133 -10.95 3.15 8.37
N HIS A 134 -10.05 2.80 9.29
CA HIS A 134 -10.23 1.64 10.16
C HIS A 134 -11.46 1.76 11.06
N ALA A 135 -11.72 2.93 11.63
CA ALA A 135 -12.91 3.16 12.44
C ALA A 135 -14.20 2.97 11.61
N TRP A 136 -14.25 3.55 10.41
CA TRP A 136 -15.37 3.37 9.48
C TRP A 136 -15.54 1.91 9.05
N ALA A 137 -14.45 1.25 8.65
CA ALA A 137 -14.48 -0.12 8.16
C ALA A 137 -14.92 -1.11 9.24
N SER A 138 -14.59 -0.86 10.51
CA SER A 138 -15.00 -1.68 11.66
C SER A 138 -16.38 -1.31 12.23
N ALA A 139 -17.04 -0.27 11.71
CA ALA A 139 -18.35 0.14 12.21
C ALA A 139 -19.42 -0.93 11.91
N PRO A 140 -20.43 -1.12 12.78
CA PRO A 140 -21.49 -2.13 12.59
C PRO A 140 -22.21 -2.03 11.24
N GLU A 141 -22.35 -0.81 10.72
CA GLU A 141 -22.95 -0.52 9.41
C GLU A 141 -22.20 -1.21 8.25
N GLN A 142 -20.92 -1.50 8.43
CA GLN A 142 -20.08 -2.18 7.45
C GLN A 142 -20.00 -3.70 7.65
N ALA A 143 -20.71 -4.28 8.61
CA ALA A 143 -20.64 -5.72 8.89
C ALA A 143 -20.98 -6.58 7.66
N ALA A 144 -21.98 -6.19 6.88
CA ALA A 144 -22.35 -6.88 5.64
C ALA A 144 -21.24 -6.79 4.58
N LEU A 145 -20.63 -5.61 4.41
CA LEU A 145 -19.50 -5.41 3.51
C LEU A 145 -18.30 -6.25 3.94
N GLN A 146 -17.98 -6.29 5.23
CA GLN A 146 -16.89 -7.12 5.77
C GLN A 146 -17.15 -8.60 5.49
N ALA A 147 -18.35 -9.09 5.74
CA ALA A 147 -18.72 -10.48 5.46
C ALA A 147 -18.57 -10.84 3.98
N GLN A 148 -18.98 -9.94 3.07
CA GLN A 148 -18.77 -10.13 1.63
C GLN A 148 -17.29 -10.09 1.25
N MET A 149 -16.52 -9.12 1.76
CA MET A 149 -15.08 -9.05 1.51
C MET A 149 -14.34 -10.28 2.06
N TRP A 150 -14.85 -10.87 3.15
CA TRP A 150 -14.39 -12.15 3.69
C TRP A 150 -14.72 -13.36 2.80
N GLN A 151 -15.41 -13.21 1.68
CA GLN A 151 -15.55 -14.29 0.70
C GLN A 151 -14.46 -14.28 -0.37
N ASN A 152 -13.55 -13.30 -0.37
CA ASN A 152 -12.45 -13.20 -1.32
C ASN A 152 -11.29 -14.17 -1.00
N ASP A 153 -11.54 -15.47 -1.13
CA ASP A 153 -10.55 -16.55 -0.91
C ASP A 153 -9.31 -16.37 -1.76
N HIS A 154 -9.50 -15.96 -3.01
CA HIS A 154 -8.39 -15.75 -3.93
C HIS A 154 -7.42 -14.69 -3.41
N MET A 155 -7.92 -13.52 -3.00
CA MET A 155 -7.08 -12.47 -2.43
C MET A 155 -6.47 -12.89 -1.09
N ARG A 156 -7.17 -13.68 -0.27
CA ARG A 156 -6.60 -14.26 0.96
C ARG A 156 -5.40 -15.16 0.66
N LYS A 157 -5.56 -16.09 -0.28
CA LYS A 157 -4.48 -16.99 -0.71
C LYS A 157 -3.30 -16.21 -1.29
N ILE A 158 -3.57 -15.21 -2.13
CA ILE A 158 -2.53 -14.31 -2.65
C ILE A 158 -1.80 -13.60 -1.52
N LYS A 159 -2.50 -12.95 -0.58
CA LYS A 159 -1.83 -12.26 0.54
C LYS A 159 -1.02 -13.23 1.39
N TYR A 160 -1.51 -14.45 1.63
CA TYR A 160 -0.76 -15.49 2.33
C TYR A 160 0.55 -15.83 1.59
N LEU A 161 0.48 -16.11 0.28
CA LEU A 161 1.64 -16.44 -0.55
C LEU A 161 2.68 -15.31 -0.61
N PHE A 162 2.24 -14.06 -0.74
CA PHE A 162 3.16 -12.91 -0.80
C PHE A 162 3.74 -12.51 0.56
N THR A 163 3.19 -13.06 1.65
CA THR A 163 3.60 -12.72 3.02
C THR A 163 4.39 -13.89 3.62
N TYR A 164 3.75 -15.02 3.89
CA TYR A 164 4.33 -16.13 4.65
C TYR A 164 5.31 -16.96 3.80
N ASP A 165 4.84 -17.52 2.68
CA ASP A 165 5.69 -18.26 1.74
C ASP A 165 6.89 -17.42 1.28
N ASN A 166 6.66 -16.13 1.09
CA ASN A 166 7.69 -15.21 0.64
C ASN A 166 8.78 -15.04 1.69
N VAL A 167 8.41 -14.77 2.95
CA VAL A 167 9.36 -14.65 4.07
C VAL A 167 10.18 -15.94 4.22
N LEU A 168 9.53 -17.10 4.22
CA LEU A 168 10.22 -18.39 4.34
C LEU A 168 11.23 -18.61 3.20
N LYS A 169 10.83 -18.32 1.95
CA LYS A 169 11.72 -18.44 0.78
C LYS A 169 12.90 -17.48 0.85
N VAL A 170 12.72 -16.27 1.37
CA VAL A 170 13.84 -15.33 1.56
C VAL A 170 14.80 -15.88 2.61
N LEU A 171 14.29 -16.28 3.78
CA LEU A 171 15.09 -16.78 4.88
C LEU A 171 15.87 -18.05 4.52
N GLN A 172 15.34 -18.92 3.67
CA GLN A 172 16.09 -20.07 3.11
C GLN A 172 17.38 -19.66 2.37
N ASN A 173 17.46 -18.45 1.81
CA ASN A 173 18.68 -17.95 1.17
C ASN A 173 19.68 -17.35 2.17
N PHE A 174 19.27 -17.13 3.41
CA PHE A 174 20.05 -16.51 4.49
C PHE A 174 19.89 -17.36 5.77
N PRO A 175 20.42 -18.61 5.77
CA PRO A 175 20.23 -19.56 6.87
C PRO A 175 20.68 -19.03 8.23
N GLU A 176 21.64 -18.10 8.26
CA GLU A 176 22.09 -17.39 9.46
C GLU A 176 21.03 -16.48 10.09
N LEU A 177 19.93 -16.19 9.40
CA LEU A 177 18.82 -15.37 9.87
C LEU A 177 17.61 -16.20 10.35
N LEU A 178 17.65 -17.53 10.24
CA LEU A 178 16.59 -18.41 10.72
C LEU A 178 16.70 -18.63 12.23
N GLU A 179 15.77 -18.02 12.98
CA GLU A 179 15.46 -18.40 14.37
C GLU A 179 14.08 -19.07 14.43
N GLU A 180 13.87 -19.98 15.40
CA GLU A 180 12.70 -20.87 15.57
C GLU A 180 11.36 -20.14 15.82
N ALA A 181 11.30 -18.80 15.77
CA ALA A 181 10.16 -18.00 16.21
C ALA A 181 9.11 -17.66 15.12
N ILE A 182 9.24 -18.14 13.87
CA ILE A 182 8.49 -17.58 12.72
C ILE A 182 7.18 -18.32 12.40
N ASP A 183 6.60 -19.11 13.32
CA ASP A 183 5.63 -20.13 12.89
C ASP A 183 4.14 -19.92 13.23
N ARG A 184 3.70 -18.92 14.01
CA ARG A 184 2.31 -18.99 14.56
C ARG A 184 1.33 -17.82 14.46
N GLU A 185 1.70 -16.59 14.07
CA GLU A 185 0.70 -15.49 13.93
C GLU A 185 0.59 -14.83 12.56
N PHE A 186 1.37 -15.24 11.55
CA PHE A 186 1.38 -14.62 10.22
C PHE A 186 0.09 -14.84 9.38
N ALA A 187 -0.89 -15.58 9.91
CA ALA A 187 -2.11 -15.95 9.20
C ALA A 187 -3.30 -14.98 9.41
N GLN A 188 -3.16 -13.88 10.14
CA GLN A 188 -4.29 -12.96 10.38
C GLN A 188 -4.46 -11.97 9.22
N PHE A 189 -5.48 -12.23 8.40
CA PHE A 189 -5.86 -11.39 7.27
C PHE A 189 -6.68 -10.18 7.74
N GLY A 190 -6.26 -8.97 7.38
CA GLY A 190 -7.07 -7.75 7.56
C GLY A 190 -6.97 -7.10 8.95
N HIS A 191 -6.00 -7.49 9.78
CA HIS A 191 -5.78 -6.79 11.05
C HIS A 191 -5.18 -5.40 10.79
N ARG A 192 -5.66 -4.39 11.52
CA ARG A 192 -5.24 -2.97 11.38
C ARG A 192 -3.73 -2.75 11.49
N SER A 193 -3.03 -3.62 12.24
CA SER A 193 -1.58 -3.58 12.37
C SER A 193 -0.85 -3.91 11.06
N CYS A 194 -1.47 -4.71 10.17
CA CYS A 194 -0.89 -5.06 8.88
C CYS A 194 -0.89 -3.86 7.94
N ASP A 195 -1.96 -3.06 7.95
CA ASP A 195 -2.06 -1.87 7.10
C ASP A 195 -1.13 -0.76 7.60
N LEU A 196 -1.10 -0.51 8.92
CA LEU A 196 -0.15 0.43 9.52
C LEU A 196 1.30 -0.04 9.30
N GLY A 197 1.58 -1.33 9.55
CA GLY A 197 2.91 -1.92 9.40
C GLY A 197 3.40 -1.92 7.97
N ARG A 198 2.51 -2.04 6.97
CA ARG A 198 2.88 -1.87 5.56
C ARG A 198 3.27 -0.44 5.23
N ILE A 199 2.50 0.57 5.66
CA ILE A 199 2.86 1.98 5.39
C ILE A 199 4.19 2.34 6.06
N VAL A 200 4.35 1.95 7.34
CA VAL A 200 5.58 2.16 8.10
C VAL A 200 6.75 1.40 7.46
N GLY A 201 6.55 0.15 7.05
CA GLY A 201 7.54 -0.66 6.33
C GLY A 201 7.97 -0.03 5.01
N ASP A 202 7.02 0.43 4.18
CA ASP A 202 7.28 1.09 2.90
C ASP A 202 8.16 2.35 3.06
N LEU A 203 7.99 3.08 4.18
CA LEU A 203 8.80 4.25 4.51
C LEU A 203 10.17 3.84 5.05
N TYR A 204 10.23 2.81 5.89
CA TYR A 204 11.49 2.23 6.36
C TYR A 204 12.35 1.68 5.21
N GLU A 205 11.72 1.07 4.20
CA GLU A 205 12.38 0.62 2.97
C GLU A 205 12.99 1.78 2.20
N ARG A 206 12.24 2.88 2.04
CA ARG A 206 12.75 4.08 1.35
C ARG A 206 13.93 4.70 2.10
N LYS A 207 13.94 4.66 3.43
CA LYS A 207 15.12 5.02 4.22
C LYS A 207 16.28 4.08 3.93
N THR A 208 16.06 2.78 4.12
CA THR A 208 17.14 1.77 4.13
C THR A 208 17.73 1.52 2.75
N TYR A 209 16.88 1.31 1.75
CA TYR A 209 17.28 0.95 0.39
C TYR A 209 17.32 2.14 -0.57
N GLY A 210 16.61 3.23 -0.24
CA GLY A 210 16.54 4.43 -1.07
C GLY A 210 17.31 5.65 -0.52
N ASN A 211 17.91 5.53 0.67
CA ASN A 211 18.60 6.61 1.39
C ASN A 211 17.78 7.90 1.50
N LEU A 212 16.47 7.77 1.73
CA LEU A 212 15.56 8.91 1.86
C LEU A 212 15.40 9.30 3.33
N ASP A 213 16.21 10.24 3.81
CA ASP A 213 16.22 10.68 5.23
C ASP A 213 14.88 11.23 5.71
N THR A 214 14.10 11.85 4.81
CA THR A 214 12.77 12.37 5.12
C THR A 214 11.73 11.28 5.41
N ALA A 215 12.03 10.02 5.08
CA ALA A 215 11.10 8.90 5.28
C ALA A 215 10.86 8.61 6.77
N ILE A 216 11.88 8.79 7.64
CA ILE A 216 11.71 8.63 9.10
C ILE A 216 10.73 9.66 9.65
N SER A 217 10.93 10.94 9.31
CA SER A 217 10.03 12.02 9.75
C SER A 217 8.59 11.78 9.28
N THR A 218 8.42 11.25 8.07
CA THR A 218 7.09 10.87 7.54
C THR A 218 6.51 9.70 8.33
N MET A 219 7.32 8.67 8.61
CA MET A 219 6.91 7.46 9.34
C MET A 219 6.46 7.78 10.77
N GLU A 220 7.22 8.60 11.49
CA GLU A 220 6.83 9.11 12.81
C GLU A 220 5.53 9.92 12.74
N GLY A 221 5.39 10.75 11.70
CA GLY A 221 4.14 11.44 11.42
C GLY A 221 2.97 10.49 11.22
N VAL A 222 3.13 9.39 10.46
CA VAL A 222 2.07 8.38 10.26
C VAL A 222 1.66 7.76 11.59
N ILE A 223 2.61 7.35 12.41
CA ILE A 223 2.35 6.73 13.70
C ILE A 223 1.63 7.71 14.64
N ASP A 224 2.13 8.95 14.72
CA ASP A 224 1.50 10.03 15.49
C ASP A 224 0.07 10.32 15.03
N GLY A 225 -0.11 10.46 13.71
CA GLY A 225 -1.41 10.70 13.10
C GLY A 225 -2.37 9.56 13.30
N TYR A 226 -1.90 8.31 13.30
CA TYR A 226 -2.71 7.12 13.59
C TYR A 226 -3.15 7.08 15.05
N GLY A 227 -2.34 7.60 15.97
CA GLY A 227 -2.68 7.79 17.38
C GLY A 227 -2.16 6.68 18.29
N ALA A 228 -2.55 6.75 19.57
CA ALA A 228 -2.09 5.81 20.59
C ALA A 228 -2.43 4.36 20.23
N LEU A 229 -1.44 3.48 20.39
CA LEU A 229 -1.57 2.05 20.15
C LEU A 229 -1.57 1.31 21.49
N SER A 230 -2.37 0.25 21.60
CA SER A 230 -2.14 -0.74 22.65
C SER A 230 -0.80 -1.45 22.42
N ASP A 231 -0.22 -1.99 23.48
CA ASP A 231 0.99 -2.82 23.40
C ASP A 231 0.86 -3.93 22.36
N GLU A 232 -0.26 -4.65 22.38
CA GLU A 232 -0.52 -5.68 21.39
C GLU A 232 -0.49 -5.12 19.96
N MET A 233 -1.14 -3.99 19.71
CA MET A 233 -1.18 -3.39 18.38
C MET A 233 0.20 -2.89 17.94
N ALA A 234 1.00 -2.33 18.86
CA ALA A 234 2.35 -1.87 18.59
C ALA A 234 3.28 -3.03 18.21
N PHE A 235 3.31 -4.11 19.01
CA PHE A 235 4.12 -5.29 18.71
C PHE A 235 3.68 -5.99 17.42
N ARG A 236 2.36 -6.17 17.20
CA ARG A 236 1.85 -6.71 15.92
C ARG A 236 2.24 -5.84 14.73
N THR A 237 2.25 -4.52 14.90
CA THR A 237 2.67 -3.59 13.84
C THR A 237 4.16 -3.76 13.55
N ALA A 238 5.02 -3.86 14.57
CA ALA A 238 6.44 -4.12 14.39
C ALA A 238 6.72 -5.44 13.65
N ILE A 239 6.00 -6.52 13.99
CA ILE A 239 6.07 -7.80 13.27
C ILE A 239 5.69 -7.59 11.79
N CYS A 240 4.62 -6.85 11.51
CA CYS A 240 4.17 -6.56 10.14
C CYS A 240 5.20 -5.75 9.35
N VAL A 241 5.88 -4.80 10.00
CA VAL A 241 7.02 -4.06 9.41
C VAL A 241 8.15 -5.03 9.07
N GLY A 242 8.52 -5.92 9.99
CA GLY A 242 9.61 -6.87 9.75
C GLY A 242 9.34 -7.82 8.59
N VAL A 243 8.13 -8.35 8.50
CA VAL A 243 7.65 -9.16 7.36
C VAL A 243 7.76 -8.42 6.05
N HIS A 244 7.37 -7.14 6.05
CA HIS A 244 7.41 -6.29 4.86
C HIS A 244 8.86 -6.12 4.36
N LEU A 245 9.78 -5.83 5.29
CA LEU A 245 11.22 -5.68 5.01
C LEU A 245 11.86 -6.94 4.47
N ILE A 246 11.57 -8.12 5.05
CA ILE A 246 12.06 -9.39 4.51
C ILE A 246 11.48 -9.64 3.13
N SER A 247 10.18 -9.39 2.97
CA SER A 247 9.47 -9.59 1.72
C SER A 247 9.98 -8.71 0.57
N TRP A 248 10.62 -7.57 0.87
CA TRP A 248 11.25 -6.70 -0.12
C TRP A 248 12.26 -7.42 -0.98
N TYR A 249 13.02 -8.36 -0.41
CA TYR A 249 14.04 -9.09 -1.14
C TYR A 249 13.48 -9.68 -2.43
N ASN A 250 12.32 -10.33 -2.39
CA ASN A 250 11.70 -10.90 -3.59
C ASN A 250 10.93 -9.89 -4.46
N ARG A 251 10.68 -8.66 -3.98
CA ARG A 251 10.08 -7.56 -4.74
C ARG A 251 11.10 -6.74 -5.54
N ARG A 252 12.38 -6.82 -5.20
CA ARG A 252 13.45 -6.09 -5.90
C ARG A 252 13.60 -6.58 -7.35
N PRO A 253 14.11 -5.75 -8.28
CA PRO A 253 14.52 -6.20 -9.60
C PRO A 253 15.46 -7.41 -9.51
N ARG A 254 15.07 -8.53 -10.12
CA ARG A 254 15.87 -9.78 -10.14
C ARG A 254 17.00 -9.76 -11.16
N LYS A 255 16.92 -8.86 -12.14
CA LYS A 255 17.90 -8.66 -13.21
C LYS A 255 18.32 -7.18 -13.20
N GLY A 256 19.53 -6.91 -13.64
CA GLY A 256 20.12 -5.56 -13.61
C GLY A 256 20.90 -5.28 -12.32
N PRO A 257 21.45 -4.05 -12.19
CA PRO A 257 22.20 -3.66 -11.00
C PRO A 257 21.33 -3.74 -9.75
N ARG A 258 21.94 -4.13 -8.62
CA ARG A 258 21.24 -4.17 -7.33
C ARG A 258 20.82 -2.75 -6.96
N VAL A 259 19.61 -2.63 -6.41
CA VAL A 259 19.05 -1.35 -5.95
C VAL A 259 19.81 -0.81 -4.72
N ALA A 260 20.51 -1.69 -4.00
CA ALA A 260 21.35 -1.35 -2.87
C ALA A 260 22.56 -2.32 -2.77
N PRO A 261 23.67 -1.91 -2.12
CA PRO A 261 24.79 -2.79 -1.79
C PRO A 261 24.38 -4.00 -0.94
N LEU A 262 25.18 -5.07 -0.95
CA LEU A 262 24.83 -6.32 -0.24
C LEU A 262 24.72 -6.10 1.26
N GLU A 263 25.62 -5.32 1.83
CA GLU A 263 25.64 -4.96 3.25
C GLU A 263 24.35 -4.24 3.68
N VAL A 264 23.81 -3.36 2.83
CA VAL A 264 22.54 -2.67 3.08
C VAL A 264 21.36 -3.65 3.00
N ILE A 265 21.40 -4.59 2.05
CA ILE A 265 20.40 -5.66 1.93
C ILE A 265 20.40 -6.52 3.20
N VAL A 266 21.56 -6.98 3.63
CA VAL A 266 21.70 -7.80 4.85
C VAL A 266 21.22 -7.01 6.06
N ALA A 267 21.63 -5.75 6.23
CA ALA A 267 21.17 -4.92 7.34
C ALA A 267 19.64 -4.74 7.37
N GLY A 268 19.01 -4.55 6.21
CA GLY A 268 17.56 -4.47 6.11
C GLY A 268 16.85 -5.79 6.44
N LEU A 269 17.40 -6.93 6.02
CA LEU A 269 16.90 -8.26 6.38
C LEU A 269 17.08 -8.55 7.87
N THR A 270 18.22 -8.19 8.45
CA THR A 270 18.50 -8.30 9.89
C THR A 270 17.51 -7.47 10.69
N ALA A 271 17.29 -6.21 10.32
CA ALA A 271 16.27 -5.37 10.96
C ALA A 271 14.87 -5.99 10.84
N GLY A 272 14.53 -6.54 9.67
CA GLY A 272 13.26 -7.24 9.46
C GLY A 272 13.07 -8.45 10.38
N ARG A 273 14.10 -9.30 10.49
CA ARG A 273 14.14 -10.44 11.43
C ARG A 273 14.00 -9.94 12.86
N ASP A 274 14.80 -8.97 13.28
CA ASP A 274 14.80 -8.48 14.66
C ASP A 274 13.45 -7.89 15.04
N PHE A 275 12.79 -7.14 14.16
CA PHE A 275 11.45 -6.63 14.40
C PHE A 275 10.40 -7.74 14.55
N MET A 276 10.55 -8.84 13.81
CA MET A 276 9.68 -10.01 13.94
C MET A 276 9.92 -10.74 15.27
N VAL A 277 11.17 -11.10 15.57
CA VAL A 277 11.55 -11.84 16.78
C VAL A 277 11.25 -11.02 18.02
N LYS A 278 11.73 -9.77 18.08
CA LYS A 278 11.52 -8.89 19.25
C LYS A 278 10.07 -8.47 19.40
N GLY A 279 9.35 -8.34 18.29
CA GLY A 279 7.90 -8.14 18.29
C GLY A 279 7.16 -9.32 18.92
N TRP A 280 7.57 -10.54 18.58
CA TRP A 280 7.03 -11.79 19.13
C TRP A 280 7.33 -11.95 20.62
N GLU A 281 8.57 -11.69 21.02
CA GLU A 281 9.04 -11.70 22.40
C GLU A 281 8.43 -10.58 23.26
N LYS A 282 7.77 -9.60 22.63
CA LYS A 282 7.25 -8.39 23.27
C LYS A 282 8.35 -7.58 23.97
N ASP A 283 9.54 -7.54 23.37
CA ASP A 283 10.71 -6.83 23.90
C ASP A 283 10.60 -5.31 23.65
N ARG A 284 9.89 -4.62 24.55
CA ARG A 284 9.72 -3.16 24.48
C ARG A 284 11.05 -2.41 24.55
N ALA A 285 12.01 -2.89 25.34
CA ALA A 285 13.28 -2.20 25.56
C ALA A 285 14.10 -2.15 24.27
N PHE A 286 14.11 -3.25 23.52
CA PHE A 286 14.68 -3.28 22.16
C PHE A 286 14.08 -2.19 21.27
N PHE A 287 12.75 -2.07 21.25
CA PHE A 287 12.10 -1.11 20.37
C PHE A 287 12.31 0.35 20.76
N GLN A 288 12.49 0.67 22.05
CA GLN A 288 12.77 2.03 22.51
C GLN A 288 14.06 2.62 21.90
N GLY A 289 15.06 1.78 21.65
CA GLY A 289 16.31 2.17 20.97
C GLY A 289 16.27 2.05 19.45
N SER A 290 15.13 1.63 18.88
CA SER A 290 14.99 1.35 17.45
C SER A 290 14.32 2.49 16.70
N ALA A 291 14.37 2.44 15.37
CA ALA A 291 13.60 3.34 14.52
C ALA A 291 12.06 3.15 14.61
N LEU A 292 11.58 2.12 15.33
CA LEU A 292 10.15 1.91 15.62
C LEU A 292 9.74 2.39 17.02
N ALA A 293 10.59 3.12 17.73
CA ALA A 293 10.31 3.60 19.09
C ALA A 293 8.99 4.38 19.22
N SER A 294 8.59 5.11 18.17
CA SER A 294 7.34 5.87 18.13
C SER A 294 6.08 5.00 18.19
N LEU A 295 6.13 3.71 17.81
CA LEU A 295 5.02 2.76 18.01
C LEU A 295 4.72 2.51 19.50
N PHE A 296 5.73 2.70 20.36
CA PHE A 296 5.71 2.34 21.77
C PHE A 296 5.70 3.55 22.71
N SER A 297 5.61 4.77 22.15
CA SER A 297 5.51 5.98 22.96
C SER A 297 4.18 5.97 23.73
N ALA A 298 4.27 6.07 25.06
CA ALA A 298 3.09 6.25 25.91
C ALA A 298 2.39 7.56 25.54
N ARG A 299 1.07 7.52 25.42
CA ARG A 299 0.23 8.70 25.30
C ARG A 299 -0.94 8.55 26.25
#